data_AF-A0A9P5W9Q1-F1
#
_entry.id   AF-A0A9P5W9Q1-F1
#
_cell.length_a   1.000
_cell.length_b   1.000
_cell.length_c   1.000
_cell.angle_alpha   90.00
_cell.angle_beta   90.00
_cell.angle_gamma   90.00
#
_symmetry.space_group_name_H-M   'P 1'
#
loop_
_entity.id
_entity.type
_entity.pdbx_description
1 polymer ?
#
loop_
_entity_poly.entity_id
_entity_poly.type
_entity_poly.pdbx_seq_one_letter_code
_entity_poly.pdbx_strand_id
1 'polypeptide(L)'
;MGLNKCRIHLDGASYHFHKTAAKPAGNANLSDLREWAKRPDVKAWLDEKGYSIPDNPRKKDIEPHVKAYVRDMTWTIYAIAKQYGGHIIRKTPPYHCELQPIEKIWACVKNKVASLTD
;
A
#
# COMPACT_ATOMS: atom_id res chain seq x y z
N MET A 1 4.30 -14.48 -25.38
CA MET A 1 5.26 -13.38 -25.11
C MET A 1 5.08 -12.97 -23.66
N GLY A 2 6.04 -13.30 -22.78
CA GLY A 2 5.97 -12.85 -21.39
C GLY A 2 6.08 -11.33 -21.34
N LEU A 3 5.14 -10.66 -20.68
CA LEU A 3 5.23 -9.22 -20.46
C LEU A 3 6.54 -8.94 -19.72
N ASN A 4 7.44 -8.19 -20.37
CA ASN A 4 8.67 -7.74 -19.72
C ASN A 4 8.30 -7.01 -18.42
N LYS A 5 9.09 -7.21 -17.37
CA LYS A 5 8.87 -6.53 -16.09
C LYS A 5 8.93 -5.01 -16.30
N CYS A 6 7.78 -4.35 -16.20
CA CYS A 6 7.69 -2.90 -16.28
C CYS A 6 8.33 -2.24 -15.05
N ARG A 7 8.94 -1.08 -15.26
CA ARG A 7 9.34 -0.14 -14.21
C ARG A 7 8.29 0.97 -14.13
N ILE A 8 7.57 1.03 -13.02
CA ILE A 8 6.51 2.01 -12.79
C ILE A 8 7.08 3.07 -11.85
N HIS A 9 7.11 4.31 -12.32
CA HIS A 9 7.53 5.47 -11.54
C HIS A 9 6.30 6.17 -10.97
N LEU A 10 6.34 6.51 -9.69
CA LEU A 10 5.25 7.17 -8.96
C LEU A 10 5.81 8.31 -8.12
N ASP A 11 5.00 9.34 -7.90
CA ASP A 11 5.29 10.34 -6.89
C ASP A 11 5.26 9.71 -5.48
N GLY A 12 6.15 10.19 -4.62
CA GLY A 12 6.34 9.66 -3.27
C GLY A 12 5.31 10.12 -2.24
N ALA A 13 4.37 11.01 -2.59
CA ALA A 13 3.41 11.55 -1.64
C ALA A 13 2.49 10.47 -1.08
N SER A 14 2.22 10.55 0.22
CA SER A 14 1.56 9.47 0.96
C SER A 14 0.15 9.12 0.47
N TYR A 15 -0.58 10.09 -0.10
CA TYR A 15 -1.94 9.87 -0.61
C TYR A 15 -1.98 9.02 -1.89
N HIS A 16 -0.85 8.82 -2.58
CA HIS A 16 -0.75 7.87 -3.70
C HIS A 16 -0.67 6.40 -3.24
N PHE A 17 -0.59 6.15 -1.92
CA PHE A 17 -0.39 4.81 -1.39
C PHE A 17 -1.49 4.40 -0.42
N HIS A 18 -2.06 3.22 -0.67
CA HIS A 18 -3.02 2.57 0.21
C HIS A 18 -2.38 1.31 0.80
N LYS A 19 -2.60 1.07 2.09
CA LYS A 19 -2.10 -0.16 2.72
C LYS A 19 -2.99 -1.34 2.36
N THR A 20 -2.41 -2.53 2.31
CA THR A 20 -3.11 -3.78 1.93
C THR A 20 -4.20 -4.22 2.90
N ALA A 21 -4.28 -3.62 4.09
CA ALA A 21 -5.26 -3.98 5.09
C ALA A 21 -5.74 -2.78 5.90
N ALA A 22 -6.88 -2.91 6.56
CA ALA A 22 -7.36 -1.88 7.49
C ALA A 22 -6.86 -2.18 8.91
N LYS A 23 -6.30 -1.17 9.58
CA LYS A 23 -6.05 -1.24 11.02
C LYS A 23 -7.30 -0.79 11.79
N PRO A 24 -7.48 -1.19 13.06
CA PRO A 24 -8.51 -0.60 13.92
C PRO A 24 -8.33 0.92 14.02
N ALA A 25 -9.42 1.63 14.32
CA ALA A 25 -9.37 3.05 14.62
C ALA A 25 -8.41 3.33 15.81
N GLY A 26 -7.82 4.52 15.86
CA GLY A 26 -6.87 4.88 16.92
C GLY A 26 -7.47 4.86 18.33
N ASN A 27 -8.79 5.05 18.44
CA ASN A 27 -9.59 5.00 19.66
C ASN A 27 -10.38 3.68 19.81
N ALA A 28 -9.98 2.62 19.10
CA ALA A 28 -10.68 1.33 19.11
C ALA A 28 -10.84 0.79 20.55
N ASN A 29 -12.07 0.45 20.89
CA ASN A 29 -12.42 -0.21 22.15
C ASN A 29 -12.17 -1.73 22.05
N LEU A 30 -12.45 -2.47 23.13
CA LEU A 30 -12.21 -3.92 23.15
C LEU A 30 -13.07 -4.69 22.12
N SER A 31 -14.32 -4.28 21.88
CA SER A 31 -15.17 -4.90 20.85
C SER A 31 -14.60 -4.67 19.45
N ASP A 32 -14.14 -3.45 19.14
CA ASP A 32 -13.55 -3.14 17.83
C ASP A 32 -12.31 -3.99 17.57
N LEU A 33 -11.47 -4.18 18.60
CA LEU A 33 -10.28 -5.02 18.52
C LEU A 33 -10.62 -6.50 18.34
N ARG A 34 -11.69 -6.99 18.97
CA ARG A 34 -12.18 -8.36 18.80
C ARG A 34 -12.72 -8.60 17.39
N GLU A 35 -13.48 -7.67 16.85
CA GLU A 35 -13.97 -7.75 15.47
C GLU A 35 -12.83 -7.67 14.46
N TRP A 36 -11.84 -6.80 14.70
CA TRP A 36 -10.63 -6.76 13.89
C TRP A 36 -9.90 -8.11 13.87
N ALA A 37 -9.71 -8.73 15.03
CA ALA A 37 -9.03 -10.03 15.16
C ALA A 37 -9.78 -11.18 14.45
N LYS A 38 -11.08 -11.04 14.18
CA LYS A 38 -11.88 -12.04 13.47
C LYS A 38 -11.76 -11.97 11.96
N ARG A 39 -11.22 -10.87 11.41
CA ARG A 39 -11.16 -10.68 9.96
C ARG A 39 -10.30 -11.76 9.29
N PRO A 40 -10.70 -12.28 8.10
CA PRO A 40 -9.98 -13.36 7.44
C PRO A 40 -8.51 -13.04 7.15
N ASP A 41 -8.23 -11.80 6.73
CA ASP A 41 -6.87 -11.33 6.44
C ASP A 41 -6.00 -11.22 7.70
N VAL A 42 -6.60 -10.92 8.85
CA VAL A 42 -5.91 -10.86 10.14
C VAL A 42 -5.66 -12.28 10.68
N LYS A 43 -6.63 -13.18 10.56
CA LYS A 43 -6.48 -14.60 10.95
C LYS A 43 -5.36 -15.27 10.17
N ALA A 44 -5.37 -15.15 8.84
CA ALA A 44 -4.32 -15.71 7.99
C ALA A 44 -2.93 -15.17 8.37
N TRP A 45 -2.83 -13.89 8.72
CA TRP A 45 -1.57 -13.30 9.19
C TRP A 45 -1.16 -13.80 10.57
N LEU A 46 -2.10 -13.93 11.52
CA LEU A 46 -1.82 -14.48 12.86
C LEU A 46 -1.29 -15.92 12.73
N ASP A 47 -1.93 -16.73 11.90
CA ASP A 47 -1.54 -18.12 11.62
C ASP A 47 -0.15 -18.19 10.98
N GLU A 48 0.14 -17.35 9.96
CA GLU A 48 1.45 -17.26 9.32
C GLU A 48 2.57 -16.92 10.33
N LYS A 49 2.28 -16.06 11.30
CA LYS A 49 3.24 -15.65 12.35
C LYS A 49 3.28 -16.57 13.56
N GLY A 50 2.40 -17.57 13.63
CA GLY A 50 2.27 -18.44 14.81
C GLY A 50 1.76 -17.71 16.05
N TYR A 51 0.98 -16.64 15.87
CA TYR A 51 0.35 -15.91 16.97
C TYR A 51 -1.01 -16.50 17.30
N SER A 52 -1.30 -16.63 18.59
CA SER A 52 -2.61 -17.06 19.10
C SER A 52 -3.17 -16.00 20.02
N ILE A 53 -4.45 -15.68 19.84
CA ILE A 53 -5.22 -14.80 20.71
C ILE A 53 -6.14 -15.69 21.56
N PRO A 54 -6.17 -15.54 22.90
CA PRO A 54 -7.02 -16.35 23.76
C PRO A 54 -8.51 -16.11 23.49
N ASP A 55 -9.36 -17.08 23.81
CA ASP A 55 -10.81 -17.06 23.52
C ASP A 55 -11.56 -15.86 24.12
N ASN A 56 -11.12 -15.37 25.28
CA ASN A 56 -11.65 -14.16 25.91
C ASN A 56 -10.56 -13.09 26.05
N PRO A 57 -10.17 -12.44 24.93
CA PRO A 57 -9.02 -11.56 24.93
C PRO A 57 -9.36 -10.23 25.58
N ARG A 58 -8.39 -9.66 26.29
CA ARG A 58 -8.40 -8.28 26.77
C ARG A 58 -7.60 -7.41 25.81
N LYS A 59 -7.71 -6.09 26.00
CA LYS A 59 -7.05 -5.09 25.13
C LYS A 59 -5.55 -5.35 24.99
N LYS A 60 -4.88 -5.63 26.11
CA LYS A 60 -3.44 -5.95 26.17
C LYS A 60 -3.03 -7.19 25.39
N ASP A 61 -3.97 -8.11 25.15
CA ASP A 61 -3.71 -9.36 24.44
C ASP A 61 -3.79 -9.14 22.91
N ILE A 62 -4.46 -8.08 22.43
CA ILE A 62 -4.67 -7.80 21.00
C ILE A 62 -3.75 -6.65 20.50
N GLU A 63 -3.55 -5.61 21.31
CA GLU A 63 -2.78 -4.42 20.94
C GLU A 63 -1.36 -4.69 20.39
N PRO A 64 -0.57 -5.62 20.96
CA PRO A 64 0.75 -5.96 20.42
C PRO A 64 0.66 -6.50 18.98
N HIS A 65 -0.34 -7.34 18.71
CA HIS A 65 -0.56 -7.91 17.39
C HIS A 65 -1.01 -6.86 16.37
N VAL A 66 -1.84 -5.89 16.77
CA VAL A 66 -2.19 -4.76 15.90
C VAL A 66 -0.94 -3.98 15.49
N LYS A 67 -0.04 -3.69 16.44
CA LYS A 67 1.21 -2.97 16.15
C LYS A 67 2.11 -3.77 15.20
N ALA A 68 2.26 -5.06 15.44
CA ALA A 68 3.03 -5.95 14.57
C ALA A 68 2.40 -6.06 13.17
N TYR A 69 1.08 -6.22 13.07
CA TYR A 69 0.33 -6.23 11.81
C TYR A 69 0.59 -4.96 11.00
N VAL A 70 0.45 -3.79 11.63
CA VAL A 70 0.68 -2.48 10.98
C VAL A 70 2.11 -2.30 10.48
N ARG A 71 3.09 -2.88 11.17
CA ARG A 71 4.50 -2.85 10.78
C ARG A 71 4.77 -3.74 9.56
N ASP A 72 4.14 -4.91 9.50
CA ASP A 72 4.33 -5.89 8.42
C ASP A 72 3.54 -5.53 7.15
N MET A 73 2.55 -4.64 7.27
CA MET A 73 1.74 -4.18 6.14
C MET A 73 2.59 -3.50 5.07
N THR A 74 2.38 -3.93 3.83
CA THR A 74 2.93 -3.28 2.63
C THR A 74 1.90 -2.36 1.97
N TRP A 75 2.32 -1.63 0.95
CA TRP A 75 1.42 -0.86 0.12
C TRP A 75 0.81 -1.74 -0.97
N THR A 76 -0.50 -1.58 -1.21
CA THR A 76 -1.29 -2.35 -2.18
C THR A 76 -0.66 -2.35 -3.57
N ILE A 77 -0.02 -1.26 -3.97
CA ILE A 77 0.67 -1.16 -5.25
C ILE A 77 1.81 -2.18 -5.41
N TYR A 78 2.55 -2.50 -4.35
CA TYR A 78 3.59 -3.52 -4.40
C TYR A 78 3.00 -4.93 -4.50
N ALA A 79 1.88 -5.18 -3.82
CA ALA A 79 1.17 -6.46 -3.89
C ALA A 79 0.65 -6.71 -5.32
N ILE A 80 -0.01 -5.70 -5.92
CA ILE A 80 -0.50 -5.76 -7.30
C ILE A 80 0.67 -5.94 -8.28
N ALA A 81 1.73 -5.12 -8.16
CA ALA A 81 2.90 -5.25 -9.03
C ALA A 81 3.53 -6.64 -8.97
N LYS A 82 3.58 -7.26 -7.79
CA LYS A 82 4.04 -8.64 -7.61
C LYS A 82 3.09 -9.65 -8.26
N GLN A 83 1.78 -9.51 -8.03
CA GLN A 83 0.74 -10.39 -8.58
C GLN A 83 0.75 -10.42 -10.11
N TYR A 84 0.90 -9.26 -10.75
CA TYR A 84 0.84 -9.13 -12.21
C TYR A 84 2.24 -9.14 -12.84
N GLY A 85 2.99 -10.23 -12.65
CA GLY A 85 4.25 -10.44 -13.38
C GLY A 85 5.49 -9.78 -12.75
N GLY A 86 5.43 -9.37 -11.49
CA GLY A 86 6.61 -8.91 -10.75
C GLY A 86 7.18 -7.58 -11.27
N HIS A 87 6.32 -6.61 -11.56
CA HIS A 87 6.70 -5.25 -11.92
C HIS A 87 7.48 -4.55 -10.79
N ILE A 88 8.32 -3.58 -11.17
CA ILE A 88 9.18 -2.84 -10.24
C ILE A 88 8.59 -1.45 -10.01
N ILE A 89 8.28 -1.12 -8.76
CA ILE A 89 7.81 0.21 -8.37
C ILE A 89 9.00 1.06 -7.91
N ARG A 90 9.14 2.28 -8.45
CA ARG A 90 10.09 3.31 -8.02
C ARG A 90 9.34 4.55 -7.59
N LYS A 91 9.73 5.12 -6.45
CA LYS A 91 9.16 6.37 -5.92
C LYS A 91 10.17 7.49 -6.08
N THR A 92 9.71 8.66 -6.51
CA THR A 92 10.48 9.90 -6.34
C THR A 92 10.22 10.47 -4.95
N PRO A 93 11.03 11.43 -4.47
CA PRO A 93 10.63 12.31 -3.38
C PRO A 93 9.24 12.93 -3.64
N PRO A 94 8.43 13.15 -2.59
CA PRO A 94 7.09 13.71 -2.72
C PRO A 94 7.15 15.16 -3.20
N TYR A 95 6.22 15.55 -4.07
CA TYR A 95 6.09 16.92 -4.60
C TYR A 95 7.23 17.38 -5.51
N HIS A 96 7.94 16.43 -6.12
CA HIS A 96 9.01 16.67 -7.10
C HIS A 96 8.59 16.16 -8.48
N CYS A 97 7.60 16.83 -9.09
CA CYS A 97 7.03 16.41 -10.39
C CYS A 97 8.07 16.45 -11.53
N GLU A 98 9.10 17.29 -11.43
CA GLU A 98 10.23 17.34 -12.37
C GLU A 98 11.00 16.02 -12.48
N LEU A 99 10.91 15.17 -11.45
CA LEU A 99 11.53 13.84 -11.42
C LEU A 99 10.64 12.75 -12.04
N GLN A 100 9.38 13.05 -12.36
CA GLN A 100 8.45 12.10 -12.98
C GLN A 100 8.68 12.09 -14.51
N PRO A 101 9.11 10.95 -15.10
CA PRO A 101 9.42 10.90 -16.54
C PRO A 101 8.24 11.27 -17.45
N ILE A 102 7.01 11.06 -16.99
CA ILE A 102 5.79 11.40 -17.73
C ILE A 102 5.66 12.91 -17.98
N GLU A 103 6.20 13.77 -17.10
CA GLU A 103 6.14 15.22 -17.28
C GLU A 103 6.95 15.68 -18.49
N LYS A 104 8.06 14.99 -18.80
CA LYS A 104 8.83 15.25 -20.02
C LYS A 104 8.03 14.92 -21.28
N ILE A 105 7.30 13.81 -21.26
CA ILE A 105 6.41 13.42 -22.37
C ILE A 105 5.27 14.43 -22.52
N TRP A 106 4.66 14.85 -21.42
CA TRP A 106 3.62 15.89 -21.45
C TRP A 106 4.13 17.22 -21.99
N ALA A 107 5.37 17.63 -21.68
CA ALA A 107 5.97 18.83 -22.26
C ALA A 107 6.08 18.73 -23.79
N CYS A 108 6.55 17.59 -24.32
CA CYS A 108 6.59 17.35 -25.76
C CYS A 108 5.20 17.45 -26.41
N VAL A 109 4.18 16.83 -25.80
CA VAL A 109 2.80 16.85 -26.31
C VAL A 109 2.23 18.26 -26.30
N LYS A 110 2.37 19.00 -25.19
CA LYS A 110 1.88 20.38 -25.05
C LYS A 110 2.51 21.30 -26.10
N ASN A 111 3.82 21.21 -26.29
CA ASN A 111 4.52 22.01 -27.30
C ASN A 111 4.05 21.68 -28.71
N LYS A 112 3.81 20.40 -29.02
CA LYS A 112 3.28 20.00 -30.32
C LYS A 112 1.88 20.57 -30.55
N VAL A 113 0.99 20.50 -29.57
CA VAL A 113 -0.37 21.07 -29.69
C VAL A 113 -0.31 22.59 -29.87
N ALA A 114 0.52 23.30 -29.10
CA ALA A 114 0.68 24.74 -29.23
C ALA A 114 1.16 25.16 -30.64
N SER A 115 2.06 24.37 -31.26
CA SER A 115 2.52 24.64 -32.62
C SER A 115 1.48 24.41 -33.73
N LEU A 116 0.31 23.84 -33.40
CA LEU A 116 -0.79 23.59 -34.33
C LEU A 116 -1.93 24.61 -34.20
N THR A 117 -1.81 25.55 -33.27
CA THR A 117 -2.83 26.57 -32.97
C THR A 117 -2.43 27.97 -33.43
N ASP A 118 -1.39 28.08 -34.26
CA ASP A 118 -1.06 29.27 -35.08
C ASP A 118 -1.68 29.13 -36.48
#